data_AF-A0A928NGI3-F1
#
_entry.id   AF-A0A928NGI3-F1
#
_cell.length_a   1.000
_cell.length_b   1.000
_cell.length_c   1.000
_cell.angle_alpha   90.00
_cell.angle_beta   90.00
_cell.angle_gamma   90.00
#
_symmetry.space_group_name_H-M   'P 1'
#
loop_
_entity.id
_entity.type
_entity.pdbx_description
1 polymer ?
#
loop_
_entity_poly.entity_id
_entity_poly.type
_entity_poly.pdbx_seq_one_letter_code
_entity_poly.pdbx_strand_id
1 'polypeptide(L)'
;MKFLKKYKIRIIISTIACLALAVAFLHEPEVNDGKFRESAVEIAKITVLDDKTFQSDGDASEILPEKASETQEHITVVASEEEEDQNKGDGHLQGDVFESEQGGGDKEEKKDNICTLSVRCDVVLSGITDIDEGKKQLIPRDGIIFYSDNIEFFEDETVFNILLREMKKNKIHMDFVNSSVYNSVYVRGISNIYEKDFGDLSGWIYTVNGEIPSLGCSKYKLSPGDVVEWKYTLTP
;
A
#
# COMPACT_ATOMS: atom_id res chain seq x y z
N MET A 1 -22.00 10.45 -55.59
CA MET A 1 -20.90 9.47 -55.52
C MET A 1 -19.65 9.92 -54.72
N LYS A 2 -19.76 10.82 -53.71
CA LYS A 2 -18.62 11.20 -52.84
C LYS A 2 -18.56 10.42 -51.51
N PHE A 3 -19.65 9.77 -51.10
CA PHE A 3 -19.70 8.99 -49.86
C PHE A 3 -18.88 7.68 -49.95
N LEU A 4 -18.96 6.94 -51.06
CA LEU A 4 -18.24 5.67 -51.22
C LEU A 4 -16.71 5.78 -51.20
N LYS A 5 -16.13 6.94 -51.57
CA LYS A 5 -14.67 7.15 -51.53
C LYS A 5 -14.14 7.30 -50.09
N LYS A 6 -14.92 7.91 -49.20
CA LYS A 6 -14.53 8.15 -47.80
C LYS A 6 -14.49 6.86 -46.98
N TYR A 7 -15.41 5.93 -47.22
CA TYR A 7 -15.42 4.63 -46.55
C TYR A 7 -14.39 3.66 -47.11
N LYS A 8 -14.10 3.70 -48.42
CA LYS A 8 -13.02 2.89 -49.02
C LYS A 8 -11.64 3.19 -48.41
N ILE A 9 -11.33 4.46 -48.16
CA ILE A 9 -10.06 4.86 -47.51
C ILE A 9 -9.99 4.36 -46.06
N ARG A 10 -11.09 4.45 -45.30
CA ARG A 10 -11.16 3.96 -43.91
C ARG A 10 -11.02 2.44 -43.81
N ILE A 11 -11.63 1.70 -44.74
CA ILE A 11 -11.51 0.22 -44.80
C ILE A 11 -10.07 -0.19 -45.13
N ILE A 12 -9.41 0.48 -46.08
CA ILE A 12 -8.02 0.18 -46.45
C ILE A 12 -7.06 0.43 -45.28
N ILE A 13 -7.22 1.54 -44.56
CA ILE A 13 -6.40 1.85 -43.37
C ILE A 13 -6.62 0.79 -42.27
N SER A 14 -7.87 0.38 -42.03
CA SER A 14 -8.18 -0.68 -41.06
C SER A 14 -7.54 -2.01 -41.44
N THR A 15 -7.56 -2.40 -42.71
CA THR A 15 -6.94 -3.66 -43.14
C THR A 15 -5.42 -3.63 -43.04
N ILE A 16 -4.78 -2.49 -43.31
CA ILE A 16 -3.33 -2.33 -43.16
C ILE A 16 -2.92 -2.37 -41.68
N ALA A 17 -3.69 -1.74 -40.80
CA ALA A 17 -3.45 -1.81 -39.35
C ALA A 17 -3.61 -3.24 -38.81
N CYS A 18 -4.64 -3.97 -39.25
CA CYS A 18 -4.81 -5.38 -38.88
C CYS A 18 -3.68 -6.29 -39.43
N LEU A 19 -3.19 -6.04 -40.65
CA LEU A 19 -2.05 -6.76 -41.22
C LEU A 19 -0.74 -6.45 -40.49
N ALA A 20 -0.51 -5.20 -40.06
CA ALA A 20 0.66 -4.84 -39.27
C ALA A 20 0.67 -5.51 -37.89
N LEU A 21 -0.49 -5.60 -37.24
CA LEU A 21 -0.65 -6.32 -35.96
C LEU A 21 -0.46 -7.84 -36.14
N ALA A 22 -0.94 -8.41 -37.25
CA ALA A 22 -0.74 -9.83 -37.55
C ALA A 22 0.74 -10.17 -37.87
N VAL A 23 1.50 -9.28 -38.52
CA VAL A 23 2.92 -9.48 -38.79
C VAL A 23 3.75 -9.38 -37.50
N ALA A 24 3.38 -8.51 -36.55
CA ALA A 24 4.00 -8.47 -35.23
C ALA A 24 3.75 -9.74 -34.40
N PHE A 25 2.68 -10.48 -34.69
CA PHE A 25 2.35 -11.76 -34.05
C PHE A 25 2.99 -12.98 -34.75
N LEU A 26 3.49 -12.83 -35.98
CA LEU A 26 4.15 -13.88 -36.77
C LEU A 26 5.68 -13.74 -36.85
N HIS A 27 6.24 -12.66 -36.30
CA HIS A 27 7.68 -12.48 -36.20
C HIS A 27 8.09 -12.67 -34.74
N GLU A 28 8.32 -13.92 -34.36
CA GLU A 28 9.07 -14.23 -33.16
C GLU A 28 10.46 -13.58 -33.27
N PRO A 29 10.89 -12.77 -32.28
CA PRO A 29 12.28 -12.36 -32.22
C PRO A 29 13.13 -13.60 -31.92
N GLU A 30 14.05 -13.95 -32.82
CA GLU A 30 15.11 -14.91 -32.56
C GLU A 30 15.88 -14.47 -31.31
N VAL A 31 15.66 -15.18 -30.20
CA VAL A 31 16.48 -15.08 -29.01
C VAL A 31 17.83 -15.69 -29.35
N ASN A 32 18.83 -14.84 -29.56
CA ASN A 32 20.24 -15.25 -29.67
C ASN A 32 20.69 -15.84 -28.32
N ASP A 33 20.70 -17.17 -28.26
CA ASP A 33 21.12 -18.02 -27.17
C ASP A 33 22.65 -18.12 -27.11
N GLY A 34 23.26 -17.04 -26.61
CA GLY A 34 24.69 -16.90 -26.41
C GLY A 34 25.10 -16.78 -24.94
N LYS A 35 24.86 -17.82 -24.14
CA LYS A 35 25.74 -18.24 -23.02
C LYS A 35 25.71 -17.40 -21.72
N PHE A 36 24.82 -17.78 -20.79
CA PHE A 36 25.29 -18.24 -19.46
C PHE A 36 24.29 -19.24 -18.87
N ARG A 37 24.71 -20.51 -18.92
CA ARG A 37 24.09 -21.69 -18.35
C ARG A 37 24.03 -21.54 -16.82
N GLU A 38 22.86 -21.78 -16.20
CA GLU A 38 22.58 -23.01 -15.41
C GLU A 38 23.15 -22.86 -13.98
N SER A 39 22.37 -22.81 -12.88
CA SER A 39 21.35 -23.78 -12.49
C SER A 39 20.28 -23.20 -11.55
N ALA A 40 19.02 -23.30 -11.95
CA ALA A 40 17.87 -23.33 -11.05
C ALA A 40 17.62 -24.78 -10.61
N VAL A 41 18.40 -25.29 -9.65
CA VAL A 41 18.09 -26.56 -8.94
C VAL A 41 18.69 -26.50 -7.52
N GLU A 42 18.23 -25.57 -6.68
CA GLU A 42 18.46 -25.69 -5.22
C GLU A 42 17.38 -25.01 -4.37
N ILE A 43 16.12 -25.06 -4.82
CA ILE A 43 14.97 -24.52 -4.07
C ILE A 43 14.00 -25.60 -3.58
N ALA A 44 14.40 -26.87 -3.63
CA ALA A 44 13.57 -28.00 -3.21
C ALA A 44 14.32 -29.01 -2.32
N LYS A 45 15.07 -28.53 -1.32
CA LYS A 45 15.79 -29.41 -0.36
C LYS A 45 15.66 -29.09 1.13
N ILE A 46 14.78 -28.17 1.54
CA ILE A 46 14.58 -27.92 2.99
C ILE A 46 13.12 -28.15 3.36
N THR A 47 12.68 -29.40 3.20
CA THR A 47 11.62 -29.99 4.01
C THR A 47 12.07 -31.40 4.38
N VAL A 48 12.06 -31.67 5.68
CA VAL A 48 12.30 -32.94 6.37
C VAL A 48 13.78 -33.31 6.57
N LEU A 49 14.29 -33.12 7.78
CA LEU A 49 14.62 -34.21 8.72
C LEU A 49 14.94 -33.69 10.13
N ASP A 50 14.56 -34.53 11.09
CA ASP A 50 14.31 -34.31 12.51
C ASP A 50 15.54 -34.22 13.45
N ASP A 51 15.28 -33.58 14.61
CA ASP A 51 15.55 -34.00 16.00
C ASP A 51 16.97 -34.51 16.39
N LYS A 52 17.67 -33.75 17.24
CA LYS A 52 17.92 -34.10 18.66
C LYS A 52 18.89 -33.16 19.40
N THR A 53 18.36 -32.57 20.47
CA THR A 53 18.94 -32.31 21.81
C THR A 53 20.46 -32.13 21.99
N PHE A 54 20.87 -30.99 22.54
CA PHE A 54 21.78 -30.94 23.71
C PHE A 54 21.54 -29.67 24.53
N GLN A 55 21.40 -29.84 25.86
CA GLN A 55 21.12 -28.82 26.87
C GLN A 55 22.41 -28.26 27.51
N SER A 56 22.20 -27.15 28.24
CA SER A 56 22.97 -26.65 29.40
C SER A 56 24.23 -25.84 29.03
N ASP A 57 24.56 -24.69 29.65
CA ASP A 57 24.18 -24.10 30.95
C ASP A 57 24.19 -22.56 30.85
N GLY A 58 23.50 -21.91 31.80
CA GLY A 58 23.47 -20.45 31.92
C GLY A 58 24.63 -19.86 32.74
N ASP A 59 24.80 -18.55 32.62
CA ASP A 59 25.01 -17.63 33.74
C ASP A 59 24.71 -16.18 33.28
N ALA A 60 24.27 -15.35 34.22
CA ALA A 60 23.86 -13.97 34.04
C ALA A 60 25.04 -12.98 34.13
N SER A 61 24.98 -11.87 33.38
CA SER A 61 25.06 -10.49 33.91
C SER A 61 25.36 -9.45 32.82
N GLU A 62 24.54 -8.39 32.84
CA GLU A 62 24.86 -6.96 32.69
C GLU A 62 25.42 -6.33 31.38
N ILE A 63 24.66 -5.30 30.94
CA ILE A 63 25.05 -3.98 30.38
C ILE A 63 24.92 -3.74 28.85
N LEU A 64 23.90 -2.89 28.53
CA LEU A 64 23.69 -1.91 27.44
C LEU A 64 23.76 -2.37 25.96
N PRO A 65 22.75 -2.08 25.11
CA PRO A 65 22.93 -2.12 23.67
C PRO A 65 23.28 -0.72 23.13
N GLU A 66 24.57 -0.55 22.80
CA GLU A 66 25.01 0.37 21.76
C GLU A 66 24.85 -0.32 20.39
N LYS A 67 24.29 0.41 19.42
CA LYS A 67 24.28 0.16 17.96
C LYS A 67 24.24 -1.29 17.48
N ALA A 68 23.06 -1.73 17.06
CA ALA A 68 22.92 -2.72 16.00
C ALA A 68 22.52 -2.04 14.69
N SER A 69 23.50 -1.95 13.79
CA SER A 69 23.29 -1.79 12.35
C SER A 69 22.66 -3.09 11.86
N GLU A 70 21.39 -3.07 11.47
CA GLU A 70 20.73 -4.22 10.85
C GLU A 70 20.03 -3.85 9.55
N THR A 71 20.32 -4.71 8.59
CA THR A 71 19.98 -4.72 7.17
C THR A 71 18.48 -4.55 6.97
N GLN A 72 18.09 -3.47 6.29
CA GLN A 72 16.70 -3.14 5.99
C GLN A 72 16.28 -3.80 4.68
N GLU A 73 15.24 -4.63 4.73
CA GLU A 73 14.48 -5.00 3.53
C GLU A 73 13.69 -3.78 3.07
N HIS A 74 14.13 -3.20 1.96
CA HIS A 74 13.55 -2.02 1.33
C HIS A 74 12.41 -2.43 0.41
N ILE A 75 11.16 -2.20 0.84
CA ILE A 75 9.96 -2.44 0.02
C ILE A 75 9.48 -1.08 -0.52
N THR A 76 9.80 -0.81 -1.78
CA THR A 76 9.20 0.28 -2.56
C THR A 76 8.04 -0.28 -3.37
N VAL A 77 6.84 0.27 -3.23
CA VAL A 77 5.68 -0.17 -4.04
C VAL A 77 5.57 0.73 -5.27
N VAL A 78 5.90 0.17 -6.45
CA VAL A 78 5.54 0.70 -7.76
C VAL A 78 4.37 -0.13 -8.29
N ALA A 79 3.32 0.52 -8.83
CA ALA A 79 2.08 -0.14 -9.21
C ALA A 79 2.21 -0.98 -10.50
N SER A 80 1.77 -2.24 -10.43
CA SER A 80 1.34 -3.05 -11.57
C SER A 80 0.17 -3.96 -11.16
N GLU A 81 -0.67 -4.29 -12.13
CA GLU A 81 -2.10 -4.62 -12.05
C GLU A 81 -2.41 -6.11 -11.80
N GLU A 82 -3.65 -6.37 -11.38
CA GLU A 82 -4.28 -7.65 -11.00
C GLU A 82 -4.70 -8.51 -12.21
N GLU A 83 -4.80 -9.83 -12.04
CA GLU A 83 -5.82 -10.64 -12.73
C GLU A 83 -6.47 -11.67 -11.78
N GLU A 84 -7.80 -11.66 -11.79
CA GLU A 84 -8.73 -12.62 -11.18
C GLU A 84 -8.81 -13.91 -12.01
N ASP A 85 -9.08 -15.06 -11.36
CA ASP A 85 -9.67 -16.21 -12.04
C ASP A 85 -10.84 -16.81 -11.25
N GLN A 86 -11.87 -17.16 -12.01
CA GLN A 86 -13.19 -17.64 -11.61
C GLN A 86 -13.18 -19.16 -11.47
N ASN A 87 -13.92 -19.72 -10.51
CA ASN A 87 -14.45 -21.06 -10.72
C ASN A 87 -15.84 -21.28 -10.10
N LYS A 88 -16.68 -21.92 -10.91
CA LYS A 88 -18.06 -22.34 -10.69
C LYS A 88 -18.10 -23.62 -9.83
N GLY A 89 -19.12 -23.72 -8.98
CA GLY A 89 -19.51 -24.96 -8.32
C GLY A 89 -21.03 -25.00 -8.15
N ASP A 90 -21.66 -25.92 -8.86
CA ASP A 90 -23.09 -26.24 -8.89
C ASP A 90 -23.50 -27.07 -7.65
N GLY A 91 -24.75 -26.94 -7.20
CA GLY A 91 -25.25 -27.69 -6.04
C GLY A 91 -26.65 -27.26 -5.57
N HIS A 92 -27.68 -27.83 -6.19
CA HIS A 92 -29.09 -27.75 -5.78
C HIS A 92 -29.46 -28.95 -4.88
N LEU A 93 -30.18 -28.72 -3.76
CA LEU A 93 -31.48 -29.34 -3.41
C LEU A 93 -31.97 -28.99 -1.98
N GLN A 94 -33.10 -28.27 -1.97
CA GLN A 94 -34.29 -28.18 -1.10
C GLN A 94 -34.42 -28.87 0.29
N GLY A 95 -35.09 -28.14 1.21
CA GLY A 95 -35.94 -28.62 2.34
C GLY A 95 -35.36 -28.26 3.72
N ASP A 96 -36.04 -27.67 4.71
CA ASP A 96 -37.46 -27.44 4.97
C ASP A 96 -37.66 -26.27 5.95
N VAL A 97 -38.89 -25.79 5.98
CA VAL A 97 -39.46 -24.70 6.80
C VAL A 97 -39.39 -25.01 8.30
N PHE A 98 -38.93 -24.04 9.10
CA PHE A 98 -39.37 -23.91 10.49
C PHE A 98 -39.57 -22.44 10.85
N GLU A 99 -40.79 -22.11 11.27
CA GLU A 99 -41.25 -20.79 11.67
C GLU A 99 -41.27 -20.75 13.20
N SER A 100 -40.63 -19.77 13.82
CA SER A 100 -41.09 -19.21 15.11
C SER A 100 -40.41 -17.86 15.41
N GLU A 101 -41.27 -16.84 15.39
CA GLU A 101 -41.43 -15.75 16.34
C GLU A 101 -40.24 -14.84 16.75
N GLN A 102 -40.35 -13.60 16.25
CA GLN A 102 -40.21 -12.32 16.96
C GLN A 102 -39.14 -12.19 18.06
N GLY A 103 -37.99 -11.66 17.66
CA GLY A 103 -37.11 -10.84 18.51
C GLY A 103 -37.00 -9.45 17.91
N GLY A 104 -37.26 -8.41 18.70
CA GLY A 104 -37.20 -7.01 18.26
C GLY A 104 -35.81 -6.67 17.72
N GLY A 105 -35.75 -6.45 16.40
CA GLY A 105 -34.59 -5.87 15.77
C GLY A 105 -34.57 -4.38 16.10
N ASP A 106 -33.68 -3.98 17.00
CA ASP A 106 -33.11 -2.65 16.90
C ASP A 106 -32.61 -2.52 15.47
N LYS A 107 -33.16 -1.55 14.72
CA LYS A 107 -32.60 -1.18 13.44
C LYS A 107 -31.22 -0.62 13.75
N GLU A 108 -30.19 -1.46 13.69
CA GLU A 108 -28.84 -0.99 13.47
C GLU A 108 -28.89 -0.19 12.18
N GLU A 109 -28.93 1.14 12.31
CA GLU A 109 -28.60 2.02 11.20
C GLU A 109 -27.22 1.58 10.73
N LYS A 110 -27.18 0.95 9.55
CA LYS A 110 -25.96 0.54 8.90
C LYS A 110 -25.18 1.81 8.63
N LYS A 111 -24.29 2.18 9.57
CA LYS A 111 -23.39 3.31 9.38
C LYS A 111 -22.49 2.95 8.22
N ASP A 112 -22.44 3.85 7.24
CA ASP A 112 -21.49 3.69 6.16
C ASP A 112 -20.08 3.69 6.76
N ASN A 113 -19.26 2.71 6.39
CA ASN A 113 -17.87 2.60 6.82
C ASN A 113 -17.04 3.66 6.11
N ILE A 114 -17.26 4.91 6.49
CA ILE A 114 -16.62 6.10 5.92
C ILE A 114 -15.76 6.74 7.01
N CYS A 115 -14.56 7.17 6.64
CA CYS A 115 -13.67 7.96 7.48
C CYS A 115 -13.14 9.17 6.70
N THR A 116 -12.55 10.12 7.44
CA THR A 116 -11.79 11.23 6.88
C THR A 116 -10.30 10.91 6.94
N LEU A 117 -9.56 11.22 5.89
CA LEU A 117 -8.10 11.12 5.84
C LEU A 117 -7.50 12.43 5.35
N SER A 118 -6.54 12.97 6.10
CA SER A 118 -5.70 14.09 5.67
C SER A 118 -4.23 13.79 5.84
N VAL A 119 -3.40 14.32 4.93
CA VAL A 119 -1.94 14.27 5.00
C VAL A 119 -1.41 15.69 4.80
N ARG A 120 -0.68 16.21 5.78
CA ARG A 120 -0.32 17.63 5.86
C ARG A 120 1.12 17.86 6.32
N CYS A 121 1.76 18.87 5.75
CA CYS A 121 3.11 19.34 6.10
C CYS A 121 3.19 20.87 6.28
N ASP A 122 2.07 21.53 6.59
CA ASP A 122 1.99 22.98 6.74
C ASP A 122 2.95 23.56 7.80
N VAL A 123 3.31 22.78 8.83
CA VAL A 123 4.29 23.19 9.85
C VAL A 123 5.62 23.65 9.23
N VAL A 124 6.00 23.08 8.08
CA VAL A 124 7.25 23.42 7.38
C VAL A 124 7.19 24.84 6.82
N LEU A 125 6.02 25.28 6.33
CA LEU A 125 5.82 26.62 5.78
C LEU A 125 5.95 27.72 6.83
N SER A 126 5.54 27.44 8.08
CA SER A 126 5.64 28.40 9.18
C SER A 126 6.92 28.26 10.01
N GLY A 127 7.49 27.06 10.07
CA GLY A 127 8.54 26.71 11.02
C GLY A 127 9.96 26.81 10.49
N ILE A 128 10.15 26.80 9.16
CA ILE A 128 11.48 26.78 8.53
C ILE A 128 11.66 28.01 7.66
N THR A 129 12.69 28.81 7.95
CA THR A 129 12.97 30.08 7.25
C THR A 129 13.78 29.90 5.97
N ASP A 130 14.61 28.86 5.91
CA ASP A 130 15.48 28.56 4.77
C ASP A 130 15.28 27.10 4.37
N ILE A 131 14.38 26.89 3.41
CA ILE A 131 14.05 25.57 2.88
C ILE A 131 14.88 25.36 1.62
N ASP A 132 15.61 24.24 1.55
CA ASP A 132 16.28 23.81 0.32
C ASP A 132 15.32 23.86 -0.88
N GLU A 133 15.75 24.46 -1.99
CA GLU A 133 14.89 24.68 -3.16
C GLU A 133 14.38 23.37 -3.79
N GLY A 134 15.09 22.25 -3.62
CA GLY A 134 14.61 20.93 -4.01
C GLY A 134 13.43 20.46 -3.15
N LYS A 135 13.50 20.66 -1.83
CA LYS A 135 12.41 20.33 -0.90
C LYS A 135 11.22 21.26 -1.03
N LYS A 136 11.45 22.55 -1.29
CA LYS A 136 10.40 23.56 -1.45
C LYS A 136 9.40 23.23 -2.56
N GLN A 137 9.87 22.59 -3.65
CA GLN A 137 9.02 22.16 -4.76
C GLN A 137 8.08 21.00 -4.38
N LEU A 138 8.39 20.26 -3.32
CA LEU A 138 7.59 19.14 -2.83
C LEU A 138 6.46 19.58 -1.88
N ILE A 139 6.54 20.81 -1.35
CA ILE A 139 5.60 21.32 -0.34
C ILE A 139 4.46 22.06 -1.05
N PRO A 140 3.20 21.61 -0.91
CA PRO A 140 2.04 22.33 -1.40
C PRO A 140 1.95 23.72 -0.75
N ARG A 141 1.39 24.72 -1.47
CA ARG A 141 1.31 26.11 -0.97
C ARG A 141 0.49 26.24 0.31
N ASP A 142 -0.50 25.37 0.50
CA ASP A 142 -1.37 25.28 1.67
C ASP A 142 -0.90 24.20 2.66
N GLY A 143 0.19 23.49 2.34
CA GLY A 143 0.72 22.38 3.14
C GLY A 143 -0.16 21.12 3.14
N ILE A 144 -1.19 21.03 2.29
CA ILE A 144 -2.08 19.87 2.21
C ILE A 144 -1.63 18.97 1.06
N ILE A 145 -1.09 17.80 1.38
CA ILE A 145 -0.65 16.80 0.40
C ILE A 145 -1.84 15.98 -0.09
N PHE A 146 -2.76 15.63 0.82
CA PHE A 146 -3.96 14.86 0.52
C PHE A 146 -5.06 15.19 1.50
N TYR A 147 -6.31 15.21 1.02
CA TYR A 147 -7.50 15.34 1.84
C TYR A 147 -8.68 14.63 1.17
N SER A 148 -9.42 13.84 1.96
CA SER A 148 -10.75 13.34 1.61
C SER A 148 -11.55 13.09 2.89
N ASP A 149 -12.80 13.52 2.92
CA ASP A 149 -13.76 13.29 4.00
C ASP A 149 -14.65 12.06 3.76
N ASN A 150 -14.49 11.40 2.61
CA ASN A 150 -15.33 10.29 2.17
C ASN A 150 -14.47 9.08 1.75
N ILE A 151 -13.63 8.56 2.66
CA ILE A 151 -12.87 7.33 2.43
C ILE A 151 -13.67 6.13 2.94
N GLU A 152 -14.21 5.35 2.01
CA GLU A 152 -14.82 4.06 2.30
C GLU A 152 -13.75 3.04 2.72
N PHE A 153 -14.02 2.30 3.78
CA PHE A 153 -13.14 1.25 4.28
C PHE A 153 -13.88 -0.05 4.57
N PHE A 154 -13.16 -1.16 4.52
CA PHE A 154 -13.71 -2.49 4.82
C PHE A 154 -13.60 -2.80 6.31
N GLU A 155 -14.41 -3.76 6.78
CA GLU A 155 -14.27 -4.27 8.14
C GLU A 155 -12.82 -4.73 8.38
N ASP A 156 -12.30 -4.42 9.58
CA ASP A 156 -10.92 -4.67 9.99
C ASP A 156 -9.81 -3.94 9.21
N GLU A 157 -10.14 -3.05 8.28
CA GLU A 157 -9.15 -2.20 7.59
C GLU A 157 -8.48 -1.25 8.59
N THR A 158 -7.15 -1.14 8.51
CA THR A 158 -6.37 -0.30 9.43
C THR A 158 -6.08 1.09 8.87
N VAL A 159 -5.67 2.01 9.75
CA VAL A 159 -5.18 3.34 9.36
C VAL A 159 -4.07 3.25 8.30
N PHE A 160 -3.15 2.28 8.44
CA PHE A 160 -2.09 2.06 7.47
C PHE A 160 -2.63 1.59 6.11
N ASN A 161 -3.64 0.72 6.10
CA ASN A 161 -4.23 0.22 4.85
C ASN A 161 -4.86 1.35 4.02
N ILE A 162 -5.68 2.21 4.67
CA ILE A 162 -6.31 3.34 3.95
C ILE A 162 -5.27 4.35 3.47
N LEU A 163 -4.21 4.61 4.26
CA LEU A 163 -3.14 5.50 3.84
C LEU A 163 -2.44 4.94 2.61
N LEU A 164 -1.99 3.68 2.66
CA LEU A 164 -1.29 3.03 1.55
C LEU A 164 -2.14 3.02 0.28
N ARG A 165 -3.42 2.67 0.40
CA ARG A 165 -4.36 2.66 -0.74
C ARG A 165 -4.53 4.03 -1.35
N GLU A 166 -4.85 5.04 -0.54
CA GLU A 166 -5.12 6.39 -1.05
C GLU A 166 -3.85 7.07 -1.59
N MET A 167 -2.68 6.88 -0.97
CA MET A 167 -1.42 7.40 -1.53
C MET A 167 -1.11 6.75 -2.88
N LYS A 168 -1.24 5.41 -2.98
CA LYS A 168 -1.02 4.67 -4.25
C LYS A 168 -2.00 5.13 -5.34
N LYS A 169 -3.29 5.24 -5.02
CA LYS A 169 -4.36 5.68 -5.92
C LYS A 169 -4.11 7.09 -6.47
N ASN A 170 -3.61 8.00 -5.63
CA ASN A 170 -3.31 9.38 -6.00
C ASN A 170 -1.87 9.58 -6.52
N LYS A 171 -1.10 8.50 -6.71
CA LYS A 171 0.30 8.53 -7.18
C LYS A 171 1.21 9.38 -6.29
N ILE A 172 0.92 9.40 -5.00
CA ILE A 172 1.73 10.06 -3.98
C ILE A 172 2.73 9.03 -3.45
N HIS A 173 4.02 9.36 -3.56
CA HIS A 173 5.08 8.49 -3.07
C HIS A 173 4.98 8.29 -1.56
N MET A 174 5.22 7.06 -1.10
CA MET A 174 5.26 6.71 0.32
C MET A 174 6.37 5.69 0.59
N ASP A 175 7.13 5.88 1.67
CA ASP A 175 8.17 4.98 2.16
C ASP A 175 7.90 4.63 3.62
N PHE A 176 7.98 3.34 3.95
CA PHE A 176 7.68 2.79 5.26
C PHE A 176 8.47 1.50 5.51
N VAL A 177 8.63 1.15 6.77
CA VAL A 177 9.31 -0.08 7.21
C VAL A 177 8.53 -0.76 8.32
N ASN A 178 8.58 -2.08 8.39
CA ASN A 178 8.10 -2.81 9.55
C ASN A 178 9.06 -2.56 10.72
N SER A 179 8.58 -1.97 11.80
CA SER A 179 9.35 -1.74 13.01
C SER A 179 9.05 -2.81 14.04
N SER A 180 10.03 -3.66 14.30
CA SER A 180 9.97 -4.65 15.40
C SER A 180 9.80 -3.99 16.76
N VAL A 181 10.42 -2.82 16.96
CA VAL A 181 10.37 -2.06 18.22
C VAL A 181 8.95 -1.58 18.52
N TYR A 182 8.24 -1.07 17.52
CA TYR A 182 6.85 -0.62 17.67
C TYR A 182 5.83 -1.74 17.41
N ASN A 183 6.32 -2.91 16.98
CA ASN A 183 5.51 -4.01 16.48
C ASN A 183 4.42 -3.49 15.52
N SER A 184 4.79 -2.57 14.63
CA SER A 184 3.89 -1.87 13.70
C SER A 184 4.69 -1.25 12.55
N VAL A 185 4.00 -0.69 11.56
CA VAL A 185 4.64 0.03 10.46
C VAL A 185 5.06 1.42 10.91
N TYR A 186 6.30 1.79 10.58
CA TYR A 186 6.85 3.14 10.72
C TYR A 186 6.91 3.80 9.34
N VAL A 187 6.13 4.88 9.16
CA VAL A 187 6.11 5.66 7.91
C VAL A 187 7.26 6.67 7.93
N ARG A 188 8.22 6.48 7.02
CA ARG A 188 9.43 7.29 6.95
C ARG A 188 9.26 8.51 6.06
N GLY A 189 8.42 8.42 5.03
CA GLY A 189 8.20 9.53 4.13
C GLY A 189 6.89 9.46 3.35
N ILE A 190 6.32 10.62 3.09
CA ILE A 190 5.14 10.81 2.23
C ILE A 190 5.41 12.00 1.32
N SER A 191 5.09 11.89 0.03
CA SER A 191 5.34 12.94 -0.97
C SER A 191 6.82 13.38 -1.06
N ASN A 192 7.74 12.44 -0.88
CA ASN A 192 9.21 12.68 -0.81
C ASN A 192 9.65 13.63 0.31
N ILE A 193 8.78 13.89 1.28
CA ILE A 193 9.10 14.54 2.55
C ILE A 193 9.31 13.43 3.57
N TYR A 194 10.53 13.29 4.01
CA TYR A 194 11.03 12.22 4.88
C TYR A 194 11.21 12.71 6.31
N GLU A 195 11.26 11.77 7.24
CA GLU A 195 11.83 12.02 8.57
C GLU A 195 13.19 12.73 8.43
N LYS A 196 13.46 13.66 9.34
CA LYS A 196 14.73 14.39 9.45
C LYS A 196 15.03 15.40 8.35
N ASP A 197 14.20 15.53 7.32
CA ASP A 197 14.39 16.53 6.25
C ASP A 197 14.44 17.97 6.77
N PHE A 198 13.75 18.26 7.87
CA PHE A 198 13.64 19.60 8.45
C PHE A 198 14.17 19.64 9.90
N GLY A 199 15.16 18.80 10.20
CA GLY A 199 15.84 18.70 11.50
C GLY A 199 15.71 17.31 12.13
N ASP A 200 16.65 16.90 12.98
CA ASP A 200 16.79 15.49 13.45
C ASP A 200 15.57 14.91 14.17
N LEU A 201 14.66 15.77 14.66
CA LEU A 201 13.44 15.39 15.37
C LEU A 201 12.18 15.54 14.49
N SER A 202 12.35 15.92 13.23
CA SER A 202 11.23 16.08 12.30
C SER A 202 10.76 14.73 11.75
N GLY A 203 9.45 14.56 11.60
CA GLY A 203 8.87 13.29 11.18
C GLY A 203 7.36 13.28 11.06
N TRP A 204 6.83 12.14 10.61
CA TRP A 204 5.41 11.90 10.42
C TRP A 204 4.77 11.33 11.68
N ILE A 205 3.71 11.97 12.16
CA ILE A 205 2.85 11.50 13.24
C ILE A 205 1.44 11.33 12.68
N TYR A 206 0.72 10.32 13.18
CA TYR A 206 -0.69 10.16 12.87
C TYR A 206 -1.55 10.36 14.12
N THR A 207 -2.73 10.92 13.93
CA THR A 207 -3.76 11.08 14.97
C THR A 207 -5.09 10.55 14.47
N VAL A 208 -5.91 10.05 15.39
CA VAL A 208 -7.30 9.68 15.13
C VAL A 208 -8.19 10.47 16.07
N ASN A 209 -9.16 11.20 15.52
CA ASN A 209 -10.09 12.05 16.27
C ASN A 209 -9.38 13.10 17.14
N GLY A 210 -8.24 13.61 16.67
CA GLY A 210 -7.43 14.63 17.36
C GLY A 210 -6.45 14.11 18.40
N GLU A 211 -6.44 12.79 18.67
CA GLU A 211 -5.54 12.17 19.65
C GLU A 211 -4.49 11.28 18.97
N ILE A 212 -3.30 11.18 19.56
CA ILE A 212 -2.28 10.22 19.14
C ILE A 212 -2.64 8.85 19.75
N PRO A 213 -3.00 7.83 18.94
CA PRO A 213 -3.38 6.54 19.50
C PRO A 213 -2.20 5.82 20.17
N SER A 214 -2.49 4.97 21.15
CA SER A 214 -1.50 4.08 21.77
C SER A 214 -1.10 2.89 20.89
N LEU A 215 -1.90 2.60 19.87
CA LEU A 215 -1.65 1.59 18.85
C LEU A 215 -0.78 2.17 17.74
N GLY A 216 -0.08 1.32 16.99
CA GLY A 216 0.55 1.73 15.73
C GLY A 216 -0.45 1.73 14.57
N CYS A 217 -0.15 2.47 13.50
CA CYS A 217 -1.08 2.68 12.38
C CYS A 217 -1.49 1.38 11.66
N SER A 218 -0.65 0.35 11.69
CA SER A 218 -0.94 -0.98 11.11
C SER A 218 -1.76 -1.89 12.02
N LYS A 219 -2.16 -1.41 13.19
CA LYS A 219 -2.95 -2.12 14.20
C LYS A 219 -4.24 -1.42 14.57
N TYR A 220 -4.30 -0.09 14.37
CA TYR A 220 -5.51 0.68 14.59
C TYR A 220 -6.54 0.34 13.52
N LYS A 221 -7.60 -0.39 13.90
CA LYS A 221 -8.76 -0.68 13.05
C LYS A 221 -9.69 0.52 13.02
N LEU A 222 -10.16 0.87 11.84
CA LEU A 222 -11.02 2.04 11.64
C LEU A 222 -12.44 1.81 12.16
N SER A 223 -13.04 2.87 12.66
CA SER A 223 -14.46 2.95 13.01
C SER A 223 -15.17 3.98 12.13
N PRO A 224 -16.47 3.79 11.83
CA PRO A 224 -17.23 4.76 11.04
C PRO A 224 -17.19 6.16 11.68
N GLY A 225 -16.82 7.16 10.87
CA GLY A 225 -16.68 8.55 11.28
C GLY A 225 -15.31 8.95 11.83
N ASP A 226 -14.33 8.03 11.87
CA ASP A 226 -12.98 8.38 12.31
C ASP A 226 -12.37 9.49 11.45
N VAL A 227 -11.69 10.42 12.12
CA VAL A 227 -10.92 11.49 11.49
C VAL A 227 -9.44 11.19 11.65
N VAL A 228 -8.82 10.70 10.58
CA VAL A 228 -7.41 10.34 10.53
C VAL A 228 -6.61 11.49 9.95
N GLU A 229 -5.59 11.92 10.68
CA GLU A 229 -4.66 12.95 10.19
C GLU A 229 -3.23 12.45 10.26
N TRP A 230 -2.50 12.58 9.17
CA TRP A 230 -1.05 12.43 9.11
C TRP A 230 -0.43 13.82 9.04
N LYS A 231 0.32 14.18 10.08
CA LYS A 231 0.93 15.50 10.25
C LYS A 231 2.44 15.34 10.26
N TYR A 232 3.11 16.12 9.42
CA TYR A 232 4.53 16.33 9.56
C TYR A 232 4.78 17.23 10.75
N THR A 233 5.82 16.93 11.53
CA THR A 233 6.17 17.64 12.77
C THR A 233 7.65 18.00 12.73
N LEU A 234 8.02 19.08 13.42
CA LEU A 234 9.41 19.54 13.56
C LEU A 234 10.01 19.20 14.94
N THR A 235 9.19 18.67 15.84
CA THR A 235 9.53 18.31 17.21
C THR A 235 8.87 16.99 17.57
N PRO A 236 9.44 16.23 18.52
CA PRO A 236 8.84 15.00 19.02
C PRO A 236 7.47 15.21 19.67
#